data_AF-A0A9E5Q6B8-F1
#
_entry.id   AF-A0A9E5Q6B8-F1
#
_cell.length_a   1.000
_cell.length_b   1.000
_cell.length_c   1.000
_cell.angle_alpha   90.00
_cell.angle_beta   90.00
_cell.angle_gamma   90.00
#
_symmetry.space_group_name_H-M   'P 1'
#
loop_
_entity.id
_entity.type
_entity.pdbx_description
1 polymer ?
#
loop_
_entity_poly.entity_id
_entity_poly.type
_entity_poly.pdbx_seq_one_letter_code
_entity_poly.pdbx_strand_id
1 'polypeptide(L)' 'HPSRNMQDTLYISEDIVLRTHTSPVQIRVMECTQPPVRIIAPGRVYRRDTPDA' A
#
# COMPACT_ATOMS: atom_id res chain seq x y z
N HIS A 1 2.39 -15.60 6.43
CA HIS A 1 1.46 -15.15 7.50
C HIS A 1 0.07 -15.00 6.90
N PRO A 2 -1.01 -15.52 7.54
CA PRO A 2 -2.37 -15.47 6.99
C PRO A 2 -2.84 -14.06 6.59
N SER A 3 -2.40 -13.03 7.29
CA SER A 3 -2.69 -11.62 6.94
C SER A 3 -2.18 -11.19 5.56
N ARG A 4 -1.22 -11.90 4.95
CA ARG A 4 -0.75 -11.63 3.59
C ARG A 4 -1.69 -12.23 2.52
N ASN A 5 -2.46 -13.26 2.85
CA ASN A 5 -3.44 -13.85 1.92
C ASN A 5 -4.67 -12.94 1.72
N MET A 6 -4.97 -12.05 2.66
CA MET A 6 -6.04 -11.06 2.49
C MET A 6 -5.71 -9.99 1.45
N GLN A 7 -4.46 -9.90 1.00
CA GLN A 7 -4.03 -8.90 0.04
C GLN A 7 -3.71 -9.57 -1.28
N ASP A 8 -4.61 -9.43 -2.24
CA ASP A 8 -4.44 -9.83 -3.64
C ASP A 8 -3.37 -8.96 -4.33
N THR A 9 -2.12 -9.20 -3.95
CA THR A 9 -0.96 -8.37 -4.29
C THR A 9 -0.44 -8.72 -5.68
N LEU A 10 -0.20 -7.69 -6.50
CA LEU A 10 0.45 -7.84 -7.79
C LEU A 10 1.97 -7.70 -7.63
N TYR A 11 2.69 -8.77 -7.95
CA TYR A 11 4.15 -8.83 -7.88
C TYR A 11 4.76 -8.49 -9.25
N ILE A 12 5.74 -7.59 -9.26
CA ILE A 12 6.57 -7.27 -10.43
C ILE A 12 7.82 -8.17 -10.43
N SER A 13 8.39 -8.39 -9.25
CA SER A 13 9.47 -9.34 -8.98
C SER A 13 9.30 -9.91 -7.55
N GLU A 14 10.24 -10.74 -7.08
CA GLU A 14 10.16 -11.35 -5.74
C GLU A 14 10.03 -10.29 -4.62
N ASP A 15 10.72 -9.15 -4.75
CA ASP A 15 10.77 -8.09 -3.74
C ASP A 15 9.97 -6.84 -4.10
N ILE A 16 9.49 -6.71 -5.34
CA ILE A 16 8.81 -5.52 -5.83
C ILE A 16 7.34 -5.81 -6.08
N VAL A 17 6.48 -5.04 -5.43
CA VAL A 17 5.02 -5.16 -5.55
C VAL A 17 4.36 -3.83 -5.87
N LEU A 18 3.20 -3.90 -6.53
CA LEU A 18 2.29 -2.77 -6.62
C LEU A 18 1.50 -2.64 -5.32
N ARG A 19 1.46 -1.43 -4.75
CA ARG A 19 0.79 -1.18 -3.47
C ARG A 19 -0.71 -1.48 -3.52
N THR A 20 -1.21 -2.20 -2.52
CA THR A 20 -2.64 -2.59 -2.37
C THR A 20 -3.48 -1.57 -1.59
N HIS A 21 -2.83 -0.58 -1.00
CA HIS A 21 -3.43 0.49 -0.19
C HIS A 21 -2.45 1.68 -0.07
N THR A 22 -2.90 2.83 0.43
CA THR A 22 -2.08 4.05 0.57
C THR A 22 -1.31 4.15 1.89
N SER A 23 -1.60 3.30 2.88
CA SER A 23 -0.90 3.31 4.19
C SER A 23 0.63 3.18 4.15
N PRO A 24 1.30 2.61 3.13
CA PRO A 24 2.76 2.68 3.05
C PRO A 24 3.30 4.11 2.95
N VAL A 25 2.48 5.09 2.58
CA VAL A 25 2.85 6.51 2.64
C VAL A 25 3.04 6.99 4.08
N GLN A 26 2.30 6.42 5.04
CA GLN A 26 2.39 6.79 6.46
C GLN A 26 3.81 6.56 6.99
N ILE A 27 4.36 5.34 6.83
CA ILE A 27 5.70 5.04 7.36
C ILE A 27 6.77 5.91 6.70
N ARG A 28 6.67 6.12 5.38
CA ARG A 28 7.61 6.98 4.63
C ARG A 28 7.60 8.43 5.13
N VAL A 29 6.43 8.96 5.48
CA VAL A 29 6.32 10.31 6.04
C VAL A 29 6.88 10.35 7.46
N MET A 30 6.58 9.35 8.28
CA MET A 30 7.08 9.28 9.66
C MET A 30 8.61 9.11 9.72
N GLU A 31 9.23 8.48 8.73
CA GLU A 31 10.69 8.37 8.62
C GLU A 31 11.37 9.70 8.27
N CYS A 32 10.69 10.57 7.51
CA CYS A 32 11.26 11.83 7.02
C CYS A 32 10.76 13.07 7.77
N THR A 33 9.80 12.95 8.69
CA THR A 33 9.16 14.10 9.35
C THR A 33 8.89 13.81 10.82
N GLN A 34 9.39 14.66 11.71
CA GLN A 34 9.10 14.57 13.14
C GLN A 34 7.67 15.08 13.44
N PRO A 35 6.95 14.45 14.39
CA PRO A 35 5.65 14.93 14.84
C PRO A 35 5.69 16.37 15.42
N PRO A 36 4.56 17.11 15.42
CA PRO A 36 3.24 16.69 14.95
C PRO A 36 3.10 16.74 13.42
N VAL A 37 2.50 15.69 12.84
CA VAL A 37 2.27 15.57 11.39
C VAL A 37 0.79 15.29 11.10
N ARG A 38 0.24 15.94 10.08
CA ARG A 38 -1.13 15.72 9.58
C ARG A 38 -1.08 15.71 8.05
N ILE A 39 -1.49 14.60 7.44
CA ILE A 39 -1.45 14.45 5.98
C ILE A 39 -2.67 13.68 5.46
N ILE A 40 -2.99 13.90 4.19
CA ILE A 40 -3.89 13.07 3.39
C ILE A 40 -3.08 12.55 2.20
N ALA A 41 -3.13 11.25 1.94
CA ALA A 41 -2.33 10.60 0.91
C ALA A 41 -3.23 9.97 -0.19
N PRO A 42 -3.72 10.76 -1.15
CA PRO A 42 -4.46 10.22 -2.29
C PRO A 42 -3.51 9.49 -3.25
N GLY A 43 -4.01 8.44 -3.91
CA GLY A 43 -3.24 7.75 -4.94
C GLY A 43 -3.88 6.46 -5.43
N ARG A 44 -3.51 6.05 -6.64
CA ARG A 44 -3.92 4.75 -7.19
C ARG A 44 -3.34 3.61 -6.37
N VAL A 45 -4.14 2.56 -6.22
CA VAL A 45 -3.80 1.29 -5.58
C VAL A 45 -4.21 0.17 -6.53
N TYR A 46 -3.58 -0.98 -6.38
CA TYR A 46 -3.80 -2.11 -7.27
C TYR A 46 -4.07 -3.37 -6.45
N ARG A 47 -5.12 -4.09 -6.80
CA ARG A 47 -5.45 -5.40 -6.25
C ARG A 47 -5.81 -6.31 -7.41
N ARG A 48 -5.50 -7.60 -7.28
CA ARG A 48 -5.95 -8.62 -8.21
C ARG A 48 -7.38 -9.02 -7.85
N ASP A 49 -8.31 -8.12 -8.10
CA ASP A 49 -9.75 -8.43 -7.99
C ASP A 49 -10.26 -8.97 -9.33
N THR A 50 -11.33 -9.78 -9.26
CA THR A 50 -12.08 -10.14 -10.46
C THR A 50 -12.99 -8.95 -10.77
N PRO A 51 -12.89 -8.31 -11.95
CA PRO A 51 -13.74 -7.16 -12.24
C PRO A 51 -15.20 -7.62 -12.34
N ASP A 52 -16.01 -7.22 -11.37
CA ASP A 52 -17.47 -7.20 -11.46
C ASP A 52 -17.95 -5.78 -11.80
N ALA A 53 -19.20 -5.69 -12.29
CA ALA A 53 -19.81 -4.47 -12.83
C ALA A 53 -20.88 -3.92 -11.89
#